data_AF-A0A6N7UVT4-F1
#
_entry.id   AF-A0A6N7UVT4-F1
#
_cell.length_a   1.000
_cell.length_b   1.000
_cell.length_c   1.000
_cell.angle_alpha   90.00
_cell.angle_beta   90.00
_cell.angle_gamma   90.00
#
_symmetry.space_group_name_H-M   'P 1'
#
loop_
_entity.id
_entity.type
_entity.pdbx_description
1 polymer ?
#
loop_
_entity_poly.entity_id
_entity_poly.type
_entity_poly.pdbx_seq_one_letter_code
_entity_poly.pdbx_strand_id
1 'polypeptide(L)'
;MTASLLTRYGHTVPAEAQRWFDVADEVAAILGADALERDAANKPPFTELEILRRSGLLPLTIPARFGGAGINWSTAFEIVQRVARADNSIGQLLGYHYIFQAFPYIDLDPERGQELAEQCLVHQWLWSSTGTPQGPQATAVRTEGGYLVTGRKPFATGSRVAEKIYARAVLDGGDRLALIIDTASDGVVRHDDWDVLGSRLTATNTIEFRNVFVPDAEVITNLGTHDGERRPHQVLTTPAFQLLFAHVYLAAAEGAVLAARDYTLSSARPWFHAEVESASDDPFIQNHYGSFAARLQALAAVVDQATTALQWAFDAGDALTAADRAGVAEQIAAAKVTAHEVSLDVTARIYDVTGARAAGSKYGFDRYWRDVRTHTLHDPVAWKYNELGRYFLNGTEPVPSAYR
;
A
#
# COMPACT_ATOMS: atom_id res chain seq x y z
N MET A 1 18.46 13.74 7.84
CA MET A 1 17.18 14.39 8.18
C MET A 1 16.29 14.33 6.96
N THR A 2 15.35 13.39 6.94
CA THR A 2 14.32 13.18 5.91
C THR A 2 13.22 14.25 6.07
N ALA A 3 13.57 15.51 5.85
CA ALA A 3 12.59 16.59 5.85
C ALA A 3 11.65 16.37 4.66
N SER A 4 10.40 15.99 4.94
CA SER A 4 9.32 15.95 3.97
C SER A 4 9.20 17.32 3.28
N LEU A 5 8.88 17.34 1.99
CA LEU A 5 8.55 18.56 1.25
C LEU A 5 7.15 19.10 1.61
N LEU A 6 6.40 18.33 2.40
CA LEU A 6 4.97 18.48 2.63
C LEU A 6 4.69 18.83 4.09
N THR A 7 5.36 19.86 4.63
CA THR A 7 5.03 20.39 5.95
C THR A 7 3.57 20.82 5.99
N ARG A 8 2.75 20.10 6.76
CA ARG A 8 1.33 20.39 6.93
C ARG A 8 1.12 21.46 7.98
N TYR A 9 1.20 22.72 7.58
CA TYR A 9 0.92 23.84 8.47
C TYR A 9 -0.53 23.83 8.95
N GLY A 10 -0.76 24.24 10.21
CA GLY A 10 -2.11 24.38 10.77
C GLY A 10 -2.75 23.08 11.28
N HIS A 11 -2.05 21.94 11.21
CA HIS A 11 -2.50 20.67 11.76
C HIS A 11 -1.71 20.28 13.00
N THR A 12 -2.40 19.99 14.10
CA THR A 12 -1.78 19.46 15.31
C THR A 12 -1.69 17.94 15.20
N VAL A 13 -0.48 17.40 15.25
CA VAL A 13 -0.24 15.95 15.33
C VAL A 13 -0.37 15.51 16.79
N PRO A 14 -1.25 14.54 17.13
CA PRO A 14 -1.31 13.98 18.47
C PRO A 14 0.05 13.40 18.90
N ALA A 15 0.42 13.56 20.18
CA ALA A 15 1.73 13.10 20.67
C ALA A 15 1.98 11.60 20.42
N GLU A 16 0.94 10.78 20.51
CA GLU A 16 1.01 9.36 20.18
C GLU A 16 1.32 9.10 18.70
N ALA A 17 0.66 9.83 17.79
CA ALA A 17 0.96 9.73 16.36
C ALA A 17 2.40 10.19 16.07
N GLN A 18 2.85 11.27 16.72
CA GLN A 18 4.22 11.76 16.57
C GLN A 18 5.26 10.71 16.97
N ARG A 19 5.05 9.99 18.08
CA ARG A 19 5.93 8.89 18.49
C ARG A 19 6.10 7.85 17.38
N TRP A 20 5.00 7.44 16.74
CA TRP A 20 5.06 6.45 15.66
C TRP A 20 5.70 7.00 14.38
N PHE A 21 5.56 8.30 14.13
CA PHE A 21 6.26 8.97 13.03
C PHE A 21 7.77 9.00 13.25
N ASP A 22 8.22 9.25 14.47
CA ASP A 22 9.64 9.21 14.82
C ASP A 22 10.21 7.80 14.64
N VAL A 23 9.49 6.77 15.10
CA VAL A 23 9.87 5.36 14.88
C VAL A 23 9.90 5.00 13.38
N ALA A 24 8.93 5.47 12.60
CA ALA A 24 8.91 5.25 11.16
C ALA A 24 10.09 5.93 10.45
N ASP A 25 10.51 7.12 10.91
CA ASP A 25 11.69 7.82 10.39
C ASP A 25 13.00 7.09 10.74
N GLU A 26 13.11 6.52 11.94
CA GLU A 26 14.24 5.67 12.33
C GLU A 26 14.34 4.43 11.43
N VAL A 27 13.22 3.74 11.21
CA VAL A 27 13.14 2.60 10.29
C VAL A 27 13.51 3.04 8.86
N ALA A 28 12.96 4.16 8.38
CA ALA A 28 13.26 4.68 7.05
C ALA A 28 14.74 5.02 6.88
N ALA A 29 15.40 5.54 7.92
CA ALA A 29 16.84 5.81 7.91
C ALA A 29 17.67 4.51 7.78
N ILE A 30 17.27 3.46 8.49
CA ILE A 30 17.94 2.14 8.41
C ILE A 30 17.75 1.54 7.01
N LEU A 31 16.51 1.46 6.52
CA LEU A 31 16.21 0.87 5.22
C LEU A 31 16.78 1.69 4.06
N GLY A 32 16.83 3.02 4.18
CA GLY A 32 17.35 3.90 3.14
C GLY A 32 18.84 3.74 2.89
N ALA A 33 19.60 3.22 3.86
CA ALA A 33 21.06 3.10 3.77
C ALA A 33 21.53 2.13 2.67
N ASP A 34 20.76 1.08 2.40
CA ASP A 34 21.11 -0.01 1.48
C ASP A 34 19.98 -0.32 0.46
N ALA A 35 18.94 0.53 0.37
CA ALA A 35 17.78 0.30 -0.48
C ALA A 35 18.12 0.02 -1.96
N LEU A 36 19.14 0.69 -2.51
CA LEU A 36 19.61 0.45 -3.87
C LEU A 36 20.26 -0.93 -4.03
N GLU A 37 21.09 -1.33 -3.07
CA GLU A 37 21.74 -2.64 -3.09
C GLU A 37 20.71 -3.77 -3.01
N ARG A 38 19.70 -3.59 -2.15
CA ARG A 38 18.60 -4.53 -1.98
C ARG A 38 17.68 -4.61 -3.20
N ASP A 39 17.34 -3.48 -3.83
CA ASP A 39 16.58 -3.43 -5.10
C ASP A 39 17.30 -4.21 -6.22
N ALA A 40 18.62 -4.01 -6.35
CA ALA A 40 19.44 -4.73 -7.33
C ALA A 40 19.53 -6.24 -7.02
N ALA A 41 19.66 -6.60 -5.73
CA ALA A 41 19.78 -8.00 -5.31
C ALA A 41 18.47 -8.79 -5.45
N ASN A 42 17.31 -8.13 -5.38
CA ASN A 42 15.97 -8.74 -5.47
C ASN A 42 15.80 -9.99 -4.60
N LYS A 43 16.22 -9.90 -3.35
CA LYS A 43 16.07 -10.98 -2.37
C LYS A 43 14.79 -10.77 -1.55
N PRO A 44 14.13 -11.86 -1.09
CA PRO A 44 13.01 -11.74 -0.17
C PRO A 44 13.37 -10.93 1.08
N PRO A 45 12.55 -9.95 1.48
CA PRO A 45 12.92 -8.92 2.46
C PRO A 45 12.77 -9.37 3.92
N PHE A 46 13.32 -10.53 4.29
CA PHE A 46 13.15 -11.08 5.65
C PHE A 46 13.75 -10.17 6.73
N THR A 47 14.91 -9.57 6.46
CA THR A 47 15.60 -8.69 7.42
C THR A 47 14.83 -7.39 7.63
N GLU A 48 14.29 -6.81 6.56
CA GLU A 48 13.58 -5.54 6.58
C GLU A 48 12.24 -5.68 7.31
N LEU A 49 11.56 -6.81 7.14
CA LEU A 49 10.35 -7.13 7.88
C LEU A 49 10.62 -7.35 9.37
N GLU A 50 11.77 -7.93 9.72
CA GLU A 50 12.17 -8.06 11.11
C GLU A 50 12.50 -6.70 11.76
N ILE A 51 13.03 -5.73 10.99
CA ILE A 51 13.17 -4.34 11.44
C ILE A 51 11.79 -3.74 11.75
N LEU A 52 10.80 -3.90 10.87
CA LEU A 52 9.43 -3.45 11.11
C LEU A 52 8.77 -4.12 12.33
N ARG A 53 9.05 -5.40 12.54
CA ARG A 53 8.54 -6.15 13.69
C ARG A 53 9.11 -5.62 15.01
N ARG A 54 10.44 -5.48 15.08
CA ARG A 54 11.16 -5.02 16.27
C ARG A 54 10.88 -3.56 16.61
N SER A 55 10.58 -2.72 15.62
CA SER A 55 10.18 -1.34 15.86
C SER A 55 8.76 -1.21 16.45
N GLY A 56 7.97 -2.30 16.43
CA GLY A 56 6.60 -2.30 16.93
C GLY A 56 5.59 -1.70 15.95
N LEU A 57 5.96 -1.51 14.67
CA LEU A 57 5.06 -0.94 13.67
C LEU A 57 3.99 -1.92 13.18
N LEU A 58 4.25 -3.23 13.18
CA LEU A 58 3.28 -4.22 12.66
C LEU A 58 1.90 -4.21 13.39
N PRO A 59 1.80 -4.27 14.72
CA PRO A 59 0.49 -4.45 15.39
C PRO A 59 -0.39 -3.18 15.47
N LEU A 60 -0.04 -2.09 14.81
CA LEU A 60 -0.65 -0.78 15.11
C LEU A 60 -2.11 -0.64 14.67
N THR A 61 -2.55 -1.40 13.67
CA THR A 61 -3.93 -1.33 13.15
C THR A 61 -4.88 -2.35 13.76
N ILE A 62 -4.40 -3.16 14.72
CA ILE A 62 -5.28 -4.00 15.54
C ILE A 62 -6.23 -3.08 16.32
N PRO A 63 -7.56 -3.29 16.26
CA PRO A 63 -8.53 -2.40 16.90
C PRO A 63 -8.32 -2.27 18.41
N ALA A 64 -8.47 -1.05 18.94
CA ALA A 64 -8.30 -0.76 20.36
C ALA A 64 -9.28 -1.55 21.27
N ARG A 65 -10.49 -1.84 20.77
CA ARG A 65 -11.48 -2.68 21.47
C ARG A 65 -11.01 -4.12 21.75
N PHE A 66 -9.96 -4.58 21.05
CA PHE A 66 -9.33 -5.89 21.24
C PHE A 66 -7.91 -5.77 21.84
N GLY A 67 -7.57 -4.62 22.43
CA GLY A 67 -6.28 -4.39 23.09
C GLY A 67 -5.13 -3.94 22.17
N GLY A 68 -5.40 -3.70 20.88
CA GLY A 68 -4.42 -3.12 19.95
C GLY A 68 -4.26 -1.60 20.08
N ALA A 69 -3.36 -1.01 19.28
CA ALA A 69 -3.17 0.45 19.28
C ALA A 69 -4.32 1.19 18.59
N GLY A 70 -5.00 0.56 17.63
CA GLY A 70 -6.17 1.12 16.95
C GLY A 70 -5.91 2.45 16.27
N ILE A 71 -4.71 2.66 15.70
CA ILE A 71 -4.37 3.93 15.05
C ILE A 71 -5.31 4.21 13.87
N ASN A 72 -5.63 5.48 13.65
CA ASN A 72 -6.45 5.89 12.52
C ASN A 72 -5.70 5.79 11.17
N TRP A 73 -6.44 5.79 10.07
CA TRP A 73 -5.90 5.66 8.71
C TRP A 73 -4.94 6.79 8.34
N SER A 74 -5.16 8.01 8.86
CA SER A 74 -4.22 9.12 8.68
C SER A 74 -2.85 8.82 9.27
N THR A 75 -2.79 8.26 10.48
CA THR A 75 -1.55 7.87 11.13
C THR A 75 -0.93 6.67 10.42
N ALA A 76 -1.73 5.66 10.09
CA ALA A 76 -1.26 4.45 9.41
C ALA A 76 -0.61 4.77 8.06
N PHE A 77 -1.25 5.59 7.22
CA PHE A 77 -0.71 5.94 5.91
C PHE A 77 0.43 6.95 5.96
N GLU A 78 0.52 7.81 6.97
CA GLU A 78 1.71 8.67 7.16
C GLU A 78 2.95 7.82 7.55
N ILE A 79 2.78 6.78 8.38
CA ILE A 79 3.84 5.80 8.67
C ILE A 79 4.27 5.09 7.38
N VAL A 80 3.31 4.61 6.59
CA VAL A 80 3.58 3.96 5.29
C VAL A 80 4.37 4.90 4.37
N GLN A 81 3.98 6.17 4.26
CA GLN A 81 4.69 7.13 3.42
C GLN A 81 6.13 7.34 3.86
N ARG A 82 6.38 7.49 5.16
CA ARG A 82 7.73 7.68 5.72
C ARG A 82 8.66 6.52 5.35
N VAL A 83 8.19 5.29 5.50
CA VAL A 83 8.93 4.09 5.10
C VAL A 83 9.09 4.04 3.56
N ALA A 84 8.01 4.30 2.82
CA ALA A 84 7.98 4.23 1.35
C ALA A 84 8.87 5.26 0.65
N ARG A 85 9.15 6.42 1.27
CA ARG A 85 10.11 7.42 0.75
C ARG A 85 11.54 6.87 0.68
N ALA A 86 11.92 6.04 1.67
CA ALA A 86 13.23 5.41 1.72
C ALA A 86 13.26 4.12 0.87
N ASP A 87 12.26 3.27 1.07
CA ASP A 87 12.09 1.99 0.37
C ASP A 87 10.61 1.76 0.04
N ASN A 88 10.27 1.96 -1.24
CA ASN A 88 8.89 1.89 -1.69
C ASN A 88 8.29 0.49 -1.53
N SER A 89 9.08 -0.56 -1.77
CA SER A 89 8.62 -1.95 -1.67
C SER A 89 8.26 -2.31 -0.22
N ILE A 90 9.09 -1.91 0.75
CA ILE A 90 8.83 -2.18 2.17
C ILE A 90 7.67 -1.34 2.70
N GLY A 91 7.57 -0.07 2.30
CA GLY A 91 6.41 0.76 2.63
C GLY A 91 5.09 0.20 2.06
N GLN A 92 5.12 -0.29 0.82
CA GLN A 92 3.98 -0.97 0.21
C GLN A 92 3.58 -2.23 0.99
N LEU A 93 4.54 -3.08 1.37
CA LEU A 93 4.29 -4.26 2.21
C LEU A 93 3.62 -3.90 3.53
N LEU A 94 4.13 -2.87 4.22
CA LEU A 94 3.55 -2.40 5.48
C LEU A 94 2.11 -1.91 5.29
N GLY A 95 1.83 -1.18 4.22
CA GLY A 95 0.48 -0.71 3.93
C GLY A 95 -0.49 -1.84 3.59
N TYR A 96 -0.06 -2.83 2.82
CA TYR A 96 -0.84 -4.04 2.55
C TYR A 96 -1.16 -4.78 3.86
N HIS A 97 -0.14 -4.92 4.72
CA HIS A 97 -0.29 -5.54 6.03
C HIS A 97 -1.31 -4.81 6.91
N TYR A 98 -1.26 -3.48 7.01
CA TYR A 98 -2.22 -2.70 7.80
C TYR A 98 -3.68 -2.92 7.36
N ILE A 99 -3.92 -2.95 6.04
CA ILE A 99 -5.26 -3.22 5.53
C ILE A 99 -5.68 -4.66 5.88
N PHE A 100 -4.83 -5.65 5.68
CA PHE A 100 -5.18 -7.04 5.99
C PHE A 100 -5.20 -7.37 7.49
N GLN A 101 -4.58 -6.57 8.33
CA GLN A 101 -4.70 -6.68 9.78
C GLN A 101 -6.02 -6.05 10.26
N ALA A 102 -6.40 -4.87 9.78
CA ALA A 102 -7.56 -4.14 10.29
C ALA A 102 -8.90 -4.69 9.80
N PHE A 103 -9.01 -5.03 8.51
CA PHE A 103 -10.30 -5.32 7.88
C PHE A 103 -10.98 -6.63 8.28
N PRO A 104 -10.28 -7.73 8.61
CA PRO A 104 -10.94 -8.96 9.10
C PRO A 104 -11.86 -8.73 10.30
N TYR A 105 -11.50 -7.80 11.20
CA TYR A 105 -12.27 -7.46 12.39
C TYR A 105 -13.63 -6.80 12.13
N ILE A 106 -13.91 -6.41 10.89
CA ILE A 106 -15.24 -5.92 10.48
C ILE A 106 -16.24 -7.08 10.35
N ASP A 107 -15.75 -8.23 9.90
CA ASP A 107 -16.58 -9.39 9.58
C ASP A 107 -16.59 -10.46 10.68
N LEU A 108 -15.54 -10.49 11.51
CA LEU A 108 -15.45 -11.40 12.66
C LEU A 108 -16.43 -11.00 13.77
N ASP A 109 -16.99 -12.00 14.45
CA ASP A 109 -17.64 -11.78 15.73
C ASP A 109 -16.62 -11.32 16.80
N PRO A 110 -17.08 -10.68 17.90
CA PRO A 110 -16.19 -10.12 18.89
C PRO A 110 -15.28 -11.13 19.61
N GLU A 111 -15.72 -12.37 19.81
CA GLU A 111 -14.93 -13.39 20.51
C GLU A 111 -13.75 -13.83 19.63
N ARG A 112 -14.03 -14.17 18.37
CA ARG A 112 -12.98 -14.50 17.40
C ARG A 112 -12.07 -13.32 17.07
N GLY A 113 -12.62 -12.11 17.06
CA GLY A 113 -11.84 -10.88 16.98
C GLY A 113 -10.87 -10.73 18.14
N GLN A 114 -11.30 -10.99 19.37
CA GLN A 114 -10.43 -10.95 20.54
C GLN A 114 -9.30 -11.98 20.44
N GLU A 115 -9.62 -13.23 20.12
CA GLU A 115 -8.64 -14.32 19.96
C GLU A 115 -7.59 -13.99 18.88
N LEU A 116 -8.03 -13.50 17.71
CA LEU A 116 -7.13 -13.14 16.63
C LEU A 116 -6.20 -11.98 17.02
N ALA A 117 -6.72 -10.98 17.74
CA ALA A 117 -5.94 -9.85 18.23
C ALA A 117 -4.86 -10.29 19.23
N GLU A 118 -5.20 -11.15 20.19
CA GLU A 118 -4.23 -11.71 21.14
C GLU A 118 -3.09 -12.44 20.42
N GLN A 119 -3.42 -13.29 19.44
CA GLN A 119 -2.42 -13.98 18.63
C GLN A 119 -1.56 -13.01 17.82
N CYS A 120 -2.16 -12.01 17.17
CA CYS A 120 -1.42 -11.00 16.42
C CYS A 120 -0.49 -10.16 17.31
N LEU A 121 -0.90 -9.84 18.54
CA LEU A 121 -0.09 -9.09 19.50
C LEU A 121 1.08 -9.91 20.02
N VAL A 122 0.87 -11.20 20.31
CA VAL A 122 1.91 -12.12 20.81
C VAL A 122 2.92 -12.46 19.71
N HIS A 123 2.44 -12.80 18.52
CA HIS A 123 3.30 -13.33 17.46
C HIS A 123 3.78 -12.27 16.46
N GLN A 124 3.16 -11.08 16.45
CA GLN A 124 3.46 -9.99 15.52
C GLN A 124 3.48 -10.47 14.06
N TRP A 125 2.43 -11.17 13.66
CA TRP A 125 2.29 -11.72 12.31
C TRP A 125 2.23 -10.62 11.26
N LEU A 126 2.95 -10.85 10.16
CA LEU A 126 2.76 -10.16 8.90
C LEU A 126 1.62 -10.81 8.12
N TRP A 127 0.83 -9.97 7.46
CA TRP A 127 -0.34 -10.39 6.69
C TRP A 127 -0.11 -10.16 5.20
N SER A 128 -0.46 -11.17 4.41
CA SER A 128 -0.51 -11.13 2.95
C SER A 128 -1.91 -11.54 2.46
N SER A 129 -2.18 -11.49 1.16
CA SER A 129 -3.44 -11.95 0.58
C SER A 129 -3.30 -12.50 -0.83
N THR A 130 -4.28 -13.32 -1.22
CA THR A 130 -4.42 -13.89 -2.56
C THR A 130 -5.55 -13.25 -3.38
N GLY A 131 -5.82 -11.97 -3.13
CA GLY A 131 -7.03 -11.27 -3.60
C GLY A 131 -7.16 -11.01 -5.10
N THR A 132 -6.23 -11.43 -5.96
CA THR A 132 -6.27 -11.18 -7.41
C THR A 132 -7.53 -11.79 -8.04
N PRO A 133 -8.51 -10.98 -8.49
CA PRO A 133 -9.76 -11.48 -9.06
C PRO A 133 -9.59 -12.00 -10.49
N GLN A 134 -8.48 -11.65 -11.16
CA GLN A 134 -8.16 -12.16 -12.49
C GLN A 134 -7.48 -13.53 -12.41
N GLY A 135 -7.78 -14.38 -13.39
CA GLY A 135 -7.28 -15.75 -13.45
C GLY A 135 -8.04 -16.74 -12.56
N PRO A 136 -7.58 -18.00 -12.50
CA PRO A 136 -8.20 -19.03 -11.67
C PRO A 136 -8.32 -18.58 -10.21
N GLN A 137 -9.49 -18.82 -9.63
CA GLN A 137 -9.71 -18.62 -8.21
C GLN A 137 -9.31 -19.88 -7.45
N ALA A 138 -8.88 -19.72 -6.19
CA ALA A 138 -8.78 -20.85 -5.31
C ALA A 138 -10.20 -21.38 -5.04
N THR A 139 -10.34 -22.68 -4.87
CA THR A 139 -11.59 -23.34 -4.51
C THR A 139 -11.49 -23.89 -3.10
N ALA A 140 -12.63 -23.97 -2.42
CA ALA A 140 -12.75 -24.60 -1.12
C ALA A 140 -13.81 -25.70 -1.19
N VAL A 141 -13.49 -26.88 -0.65
CA VAL A 141 -14.43 -28.00 -0.55
C VAL A 141 -14.66 -28.29 0.93
N ARG A 142 -15.94 -28.32 1.35
CA ARG A 142 -16.29 -28.65 2.74
C ARG A 142 -15.81 -30.06 3.07
N THR A 143 -15.23 -30.22 4.26
CA THR A 143 -14.85 -31.50 4.85
C THR A 143 -15.21 -31.51 6.34
N GLU A 144 -14.90 -32.59 7.04
CA GLU A 144 -15.07 -32.69 8.50
C GLU A 144 -14.23 -31.61 9.20
N GLY A 145 -14.90 -30.74 9.99
CA GLY A 145 -14.26 -29.68 10.78
C GLY A 145 -13.72 -28.47 10.03
N GLY A 146 -13.92 -28.36 8.70
CA GLY A 146 -13.45 -27.22 7.93
C GLY A 146 -13.52 -27.39 6.42
N TYR A 147 -12.52 -26.86 5.71
CA TYR A 147 -12.43 -26.85 4.26
C TYR A 147 -11.06 -27.32 3.77
N LEU A 148 -11.04 -27.97 2.59
CA LEU A 148 -9.82 -28.19 1.83
C LEU A 148 -9.72 -27.11 0.74
N VAL A 149 -8.66 -26.31 0.79
CA VAL A 149 -8.42 -25.21 -0.15
C VAL A 149 -7.39 -25.61 -1.19
N THR A 150 -7.74 -25.42 -2.46
CA THR A 150 -6.86 -25.70 -3.60
C THR A 150 -6.84 -24.54 -4.57
N GLY A 151 -5.66 -24.15 -5.04
CA GLY A 151 -5.53 -23.11 -6.05
C GLY A 151 -4.14 -22.55 -6.17
N ARG A 152 -3.84 -21.91 -7.30
CA ARG A 152 -2.56 -21.24 -7.54
C ARG A 152 -2.83 -19.77 -7.85
N LYS A 153 -2.30 -18.87 -7.02
CA LYS A 153 -2.61 -17.44 -7.05
C LYS A 153 -1.33 -16.64 -7.29
N PRO A 154 -1.14 -16.06 -8.48
CA PRO A 154 -0.07 -15.11 -8.72
C PRO A 154 -0.39 -13.75 -8.09
N PHE A 155 0.62 -12.90 -8.00
CA PHE A 155 0.52 -11.54 -7.46
C PHE A 155 0.02 -11.49 -6.01
N ALA A 156 0.45 -12.43 -5.17
CA ALA A 156 0.10 -12.44 -3.76
C ALA A 156 1.14 -11.62 -2.97
N THR A 157 0.92 -10.31 -2.87
CA THR A 157 1.83 -9.36 -2.18
C THR A 157 2.11 -9.78 -0.74
N GLY A 158 3.40 -9.97 -0.43
CA GLY A 158 3.88 -10.47 0.86
C GLY A 158 3.87 -11.99 1.02
N SER A 159 3.38 -12.77 0.06
CA SER A 159 3.17 -14.22 0.22
C SER A 159 4.45 -15.02 0.48
N ARG A 160 5.60 -14.52 0.01
CA ARG A 160 6.90 -15.19 0.23
C ARG A 160 7.37 -15.11 1.68
N VAL A 161 6.89 -14.12 2.43
CA VAL A 161 7.48 -13.67 3.70
C VAL A 161 6.47 -13.59 4.85
N ALA A 162 5.17 -13.43 4.57
CA ALA A 162 4.13 -13.33 5.58
C ALA A 162 3.88 -14.67 6.29
N GLU A 163 3.48 -14.60 7.56
CA GLU A 163 3.05 -15.77 8.33
C GLU A 163 1.59 -16.14 8.04
N LYS A 164 0.71 -15.14 7.86
CA LYS A 164 -0.73 -15.34 7.62
C LYS A 164 -1.17 -14.80 6.27
N ILE A 165 -2.12 -15.49 5.65
CA ILE A 165 -2.74 -15.13 4.38
C ILE A 165 -4.23 -14.92 4.58
N TYR A 166 -4.72 -13.71 4.29
CA TYR A 166 -6.13 -13.47 4.02
C TYR A 166 -6.46 -14.05 2.63
N ALA A 167 -7.01 -15.26 2.61
CA ALA A 167 -7.30 -15.99 1.39
C ALA A 167 -8.78 -15.81 0.98
N ARG A 168 -9.03 -15.84 -0.33
CA ARG A 168 -10.38 -15.94 -0.88
C ARG A 168 -10.49 -17.23 -1.67
N ALA A 169 -11.52 -18.01 -1.39
CA ALA A 169 -11.79 -19.28 -2.07
C ALA A 169 -13.26 -19.39 -2.47
N VAL A 170 -13.53 -20.01 -3.62
CA VAL A 170 -14.88 -20.21 -4.16
C VAL A 170 -15.38 -21.60 -3.78
N LEU A 171 -16.60 -21.67 -3.24
CA LEU A 171 -17.31 -22.91 -2.93
C LEU A 171 -18.02 -23.46 -4.18
N ASP A 172 -18.38 -24.74 -4.11
CA ASP A 172 -19.36 -25.28 -5.05
C ASP A 172 -20.69 -24.52 -4.89
N GLY A 173 -21.28 -24.09 -6.00
CA GLY A 173 -22.42 -23.16 -6.02
C GLY A 173 -22.08 -21.67 -6.16
N GLY A 174 -20.81 -21.28 -6.09
CA GLY A 174 -20.33 -19.93 -6.47
C GLY A 174 -20.15 -18.92 -5.34
N ASP A 175 -20.57 -19.26 -4.12
CA ASP A 175 -20.25 -18.47 -2.92
C ASP A 175 -18.75 -18.35 -2.70
N ARG A 176 -18.30 -17.23 -2.13
CA ARG A 176 -16.89 -16.96 -1.84
C ARG A 176 -16.67 -16.89 -0.35
N LEU A 177 -15.65 -17.59 0.16
CA LEU A 177 -15.20 -17.49 1.55
C LEU A 177 -14.00 -16.57 1.68
N ALA A 178 -13.96 -15.81 2.78
CA ALA A 178 -12.73 -15.24 3.32
C ALA A 178 -12.19 -16.16 4.41
N LEU A 179 -10.92 -16.50 4.34
CA LEU A 179 -10.25 -17.47 5.21
C LEU A 179 -8.90 -16.92 5.68
N ILE A 180 -8.45 -17.37 6.84
CA ILE A 180 -7.06 -17.21 7.29
C ILE A 180 -6.33 -18.52 6.98
N ILE A 181 -5.21 -18.43 6.26
CA ILE A 181 -4.35 -19.58 5.99
C ILE A 181 -2.97 -19.29 6.59
N ASP A 182 -2.50 -20.20 7.45
CA ASP A 182 -1.11 -20.19 7.92
C ASP A 182 -0.17 -20.66 6.81
N THR A 183 0.87 -19.89 6.52
CA THR A 183 1.85 -20.24 5.48
C THR A 183 2.72 -21.44 5.85
N ALA A 184 2.71 -21.87 7.11
CA ALA A 184 3.34 -23.10 7.58
C ALA A 184 2.46 -24.34 7.44
N SER A 185 1.17 -24.21 7.07
CA SER A 185 0.26 -25.35 6.89
C SER A 185 0.72 -26.29 5.77
N ASP A 186 0.52 -27.59 5.98
CA ASP A 186 0.77 -28.61 4.98
C ASP A 186 0.01 -28.32 3.68
N GLY A 187 0.70 -28.44 2.55
CA GLY A 187 0.15 -28.17 1.22
C GLY A 187 0.28 -26.71 0.77
N VAL A 188 0.76 -25.79 1.61
CA VAL A 188 1.11 -24.42 1.18
C VAL A 188 2.46 -24.43 0.49
N VAL A 189 2.51 -23.96 -0.76
CA VAL A 189 3.72 -23.83 -1.57
C VAL A 189 3.95 -22.37 -1.92
N ARG A 190 5.08 -21.82 -1.44
CA ARG A 190 5.53 -20.46 -1.74
C ARG A 190 6.54 -20.51 -2.88
N HIS A 191 6.17 -19.94 -4.03
CA HIS A 191 7.07 -19.87 -5.19
C HIS A 191 8.04 -18.70 -5.05
N ASP A 192 9.13 -18.76 -5.79
CA ASP A 192 10.15 -17.70 -5.85
C ASP A 192 10.26 -17.16 -7.28
N ASP A 193 9.15 -16.57 -7.76
CA ASP A 193 8.93 -16.17 -9.15
C ASP A 193 8.62 -14.67 -9.35
N TRP A 194 8.99 -13.82 -8.39
CA TRP A 194 8.81 -12.37 -8.49
C TRP A 194 10.05 -11.68 -9.06
N ASP A 195 10.06 -11.45 -10.37
CA ASP A 195 11.08 -10.68 -11.07
C ASP A 195 10.44 -9.69 -12.04
N VAL A 196 10.44 -8.42 -11.65
CA VAL A 196 9.72 -7.32 -12.30
C VAL A 196 10.57 -6.05 -12.35
N LEU A 197 10.12 -5.05 -13.11
CA LEU A 197 10.83 -3.78 -13.31
C LEU A 197 11.13 -3.03 -11.98
N GLY A 198 10.13 -2.88 -11.12
CA GLY A 198 10.20 -2.23 -9.80
C GLY A 198 9.25 -2.92 -8.82
N SER A 199 9.09 -2.38 -7.61
CA SER A 199 8.41 -3.09 -6.51
C SER A 199 9.06 -4.45 -6.23
N ARG A 200 10.39 -4.53 -6.39
CA ARG A 200 11.13 -5.80 -6.41
C ARG A 200 11.09 -6.52 -5.07
N LEU A 201 11.02 -5.78 -3.96
CA LEU A 201 11.00 -6.34 -2.62
C LEU A 201 9.59 -6.52 -2.05
N THR A 202 8.52 -6.40 -2.84
CA THR A 202 7.15 -6.57 -2.32
C THR A 202 6.76 -8.02 -2.07
N ALA A 203 7.65 -8.98 -2.39
CA ALA A 203 7.38 -10.41 -2.19
C ALA A 203 6.03 -10.85 -2.80
N THR A 204 5.68 -10.28 -3.96
CA THR A 204 4.41 -10.48 -4.67
C THR A 204 4.42 -11.76 -5.51
N ASN A 205 5.07 -12.79 -4.96
CA ASN A 205 5.26 -14.09 -5.59
C ASN A 205 3.94 -14.85 -5.76
N THR A 206 4.00 -15.95 -6.50
CA THR A 206 2.91 -16.92 -6.56
C THR A 206 2.85 -17.74 -5.27
N ILE A 207 1.64 -17.95 -4.77
CA ILE A 207 1.35 -18.94 -3.71
C ILE A 207 0.39 -20.00 -4.24
N GLU A 208 0.61 -21.24 -3.86
CA GLU A 208 -0.19 -22.38 -4.27
C GLU A 208 -0.65 -23.16 -3.03
N PHE A 209 -1.94 -23.52 -3.02
CA PHE A 209 -2.58 -24.33 -2.02
C PHE A 209 -2.87 -25.70 -2.64
N ARG A 210 -2.34 -26.77 -2.05
CA ARG A 210 -2.54 -28.16 -2.45
C ARG A 210 -3.36 -28.89 -1.40
N ASN A 211 -4.69 -28.78 -1.48
CA ASN A 211 -5.63 -29.33 -0.51
C ASN A 211 -5.27 -28.93 0.94
N VAL A 212 -4.99 -27.65 1.15
CA VAL A 212 -4.66 -27.10 2.48
C VAL A 212 -5.91 -27.19 3.35
N PHE A 213 -5.81 -27.87 4.49
CA PHE A 213 -6.90 -27.90 5.46
C PHE A 213 -7.00 -26.58 6.22
N VAL A 214 -8.19 -25.99 6.23
CA VAL A 214 -8.53 -24.76 6.96
C VAL A 214 -9.70 -25.08 7.90
N PRO A 215 -9.50 -25.04 9.23
CA PRO A 215 -10.57 -25.36 10.17
C PRO A 215 -11.67 -24.30 10.14
N ASP A 216 -12.89 -24.67 10.57
CA ASP A 216 -14.03 -23.75 10.65
C ASP A 216 -13.70 -22.47 11.48
N ALA A 217 -12.82 -22.60 12.48
CA ALA A 217 -12.35 -21.49 13.32
C ALA A 217 -11.47 -20.45 12.58
N GLU A 218 -10.98 -20.76 11.37
CA GLU A 218 -10.17 -19.85 10.54
C GLU A 218 -10.97 -19.25 9.37
N VAL A 219 -12.28 -19.54 9.29
CA VAL A 219 -13.19 -18.94 8.30
C VAL A 219 -13.63 -17.56 8.77
N ILE A 220 -13.21 -16.48 8.12
CA ILE A 220 -13.58 -15.12 8.54
C ILE A 220 -15.08 -14.89 8.30
N THR A 221 -15.54 -15.10 7.06
CA THR A 221 -16.93 -14.90 6.68
C THR A 221 -17.26 -15.52 5.33
N ASN A 222 -18.55 -15.69 5.04
CA ASN A 222 -19.06 -15.91 3.69
C ASN A 222 -19.30 -14.54 3.02
N LEU A 223 -18.58 -14.27 1.95
CA LEU A 223 -18.63 -13.04 1.16
C LEU A 223 -19.79 -13.03 0.15
N GLY A 224 -20.52 -14.14 0.03
CA GLY A 224 -21.52 -14.36 -0.99
C GLY A 224 -20.95 -14.37 -2.39
N THR A 225 -21.83 -14.24 -3.38
CA THR A 225 -21.47 -14.28 -4.80
C THR A 225 -20.94 -12.93 -5.31
N HIS A 226 -21.50 -11.81 -4.85
CA HIS A 226 -21.15 -10.47 -5.31
C HIS A 226 -20.86 -9.48 -4.17
N ASP A 227 -19.82 -8.66 -4.33
CA ASP A 227 -19.47 -7.64 -3.32
C ASP A 227 -20.58 -6.58 -3.16
N GLY A 228 -21.37 -6.32 -4.20
CA GLY A 228 -22.48 -5.37 -4.16
C GLY A 228 -23.67 -5.78 -3.27
N GLU A 229 -23.70 -7.03 -2.80
CA GLU A 229 -24.74 -7.54 -1.89
C GLU A 229 -24.35 -7.37 -0.41
N ARG A 230 -23.09 -7.01 -0.13
CA ARG A 230 -22.57 -6.82 1.23
C ARG A 230 -22.89 -5.42 1.77
N ARG A 231 -22.85 -5.26 3.10
CA ARG A 231 -23.07 -3.94 3.73
C ARG A 231 -21.97 -2.97 3.31
N PRO A 232 -22.26 -1.66 3.11
CA PRO A 232 -21.30 -0.69 2.59
C PRO A 232 -19.95 -0.64 3.33
N HIS A 233 -19.95 -0.71 4.67
CA HIS A 233 -18.71 -0.69 5.46
C HIS A 233 -17.87 -1.97 5.30
N GLN A 234 -18.47 -3.11 4.95
CA GLN A 234 -17.77 -4.39 4.73
C GLN A 234 -17.01 -4.43 3.39
N VAL A 235 -17.23 -3.44 2.53
CA VAL A 235 -16.60 -3.33 1.20
C VAL A 235 -15.75 -2.07 1.04
N LEU A 236 -15.27 -1.53 2.17
CA LEU A 236 -14.29 -0.44 2.22
C LEU A 236 -12.84 -0.91 1.95
N THR A 237 -12.58 -2.22 1.95
CA THR A 237 -11.22 -2.77 1.74
C THR A 237 -10.67 -2.35 0.37
N THR A 238 -11.50 -2.37 -0.67
CA THR A 238 -11.07 -1.97 -2.02
C THR A 238 -10.72 -0.48 -2.08
N PRO A 239 -11.58 0.47 -1.63
CA PRO A 239 -11.19 1.87 -1.47
C PRO A 239 -9.90 2.07 -0.65
N ALA A 240 -9.72 1.36 0.46
CA ALA A 240 -8.51 1.47 1.27
C ALA A 240 -7.25 1.07 0.49
N PHE A 241 -7.29 0.01 -0.32
CA PHE A 241 -6.17 -0.35 -1.19
C PHE A 241 -5.90 0.69 -2.28
N GLN A 242 -6.95 1.22 -2.92
CA GLN A 242 -6.79 2.25 -3.94
C GLN A 242 -6.17 3.53 -3.37
N LEU A 243 -6.50 3.87 -2.12
CA LEU A 243 -5.87 4.99 -1.41
C LEU A 243 -4.43 4.69 -0.98
N LEU A 244 -4.15 3.49 -0.47
CA LEU A 244 -2.79 3.04 -0.19
C LEU A 244 -1.88 3.24 -1.41
N PHE A 245 -2.38 2.91 -2.60
CA PHE A 245 -1.63 3.08 -3.84
C PHE A 245 -1.27 4.55 -4.09
N ALA A 246 -2.21 5.47 -3.84
CA ALA A 246 -1.94 6.90 -3.94
C ALA A 246 -0.84 7.35 -2.96
N HIS A 247 -0.86 6.86 -1.71
CA HIS A 247 0.17 7.16 -0.72
C HIS A 247 1.56 6.64 -1.11
N VAL A 248 1.68 5.41 -1.60
CA VAL A 248 3.00 4.87 -1.99
C VAL A 248 3.55 5.56 -3.24
N TYR A 249 2.70 6.03 -4.15
CA TYR A 249 3.13 6.83 -5.31
C TYR A 249 3.61 8.22 -4.90
N LEU A 250 2.84 8.89 -4.03
CA LEU A 250 3.23 10.17 -3.43
C LEU A 250 4.59 10.06 -2.72
N ALA A 251 4.78 9.03 -1.91
CA ALA A 251 6.03 8.79 -1.19
C ALA A 251 7.21 8.52 -2.13
N ALA A 252 7.01 7.75 -3.21
CA ALA A 252 8.05 7.52 -4.21
C ALA A 252 8.46 8.82 -4.92
N ALA A 253 7.48 9.64 -5.30
CA ALA A 253 7.73 10.92 -5.96
C ALA A 253 8.41 11.93 -5.04
N GLU A 254 8.01 11.98 -3.77
CA GLU A 254 8.67 12.81 -2.76
C GLU A 254 10.11 12.35 -2.49
N GLY A 255 10.32 11.05 -2.30
CA GLY A 255 11.64 10.45 -2.13
C GLY A 255 12.56 10.74 -3.32
N ALA A 256 12.03 10.66 -4.54
CA ALA A 256 12.73 10.99 -5.77
C ALA A 256 13.18 12.46 -5.81
N VAL A 257 12.29 13.41 -5.49
CA VAL A 257 12.62 14.84 -5.51
C VAL A 257 13.61 15.21 -4.40
N LEU A 258 13.51 14.60 -3.22
CA LEU A 258 14.48 14.81 -2.14
C LEU A 258 15.86 14.27 -2.52
N ALA A 259 15.94 13.05 -3.06
CA ALA A 259 17.21 12.47 -3.51
C ALA A 259 17.83 13.30 -4.66
N ALA A 260 16.99 13.77 -5.59
CA ALA A 260 17.42 14.67 -6.66
C ALA A 260 17.92 16.00 -6.12
N ARG A 261 17.22 16.62 -5.15
CA ARG A 261 17.64 17.88 -4.50
C ARG A 261 19.01 17.72 -3.87
N ASP A 262 19.20 16.68 -3.07
CA ASP A 262 20.47 16.44 -2.37
C ASP A 262 21.61 16.21 -3.37
N TYR A 263 21.35 15.54 -4.50
CA TYR A 263 22.31 15.43 -5.60
C TYR A 263 22.58 16.76 -6.29
N THR A 264 21.56 17.56 -6.58
CA THR A 264 21.72 18.87 -7.22
C THR A 264 22.58 19.80 -6.38
N LEU A 265 22.36 19.84 -5.07
CA LEU A 265 23.11 20.67 -4.13
C LEU A 265 24.56 20.21 -3.94
N SER A 266 24.84 18.90 -4.05
CA SER A 266 26.16 18.35 -3.73
C SER A 266 27.03 18.02 -4.95
N SER A 267 26.42 17.75 -6.10
CA SER A 267 27.08 17.03 -7.20
C SER A 267 26.76 17.55 -8.60
N ALA A 268 25.62 18.21 -8.82
CA ALA A 268 25.29 18.78 -10.11
C ALA A 268 26.23 19.94 -10.46
N ARG A 269 26.42 20.17 -11.76
CA ARG A 269 27.25 21.27 -12.28
C ARG A 269 26.35 22.23 -13.05
N PRO A 270 26.56 23.55 -12.92
CA PRO A 270 25.80 24.51 -13.72
C PRO A 270 26.07 24.29 -15.21
N TRP A 271 25.06 24.56 -16.03
CA TRP A 271 25.25 24.60 -17.47
C TRP A 271 26.13 25.80 -17.84
N PHE A 272 27.05 25.63 -18.78
CA PHE A 272 28.06 26.67 -19.07
C PHE A 272 27.47 27.96 -19.67
N HIS A 273 26.25 27.93 -20.21
CA HIS A 273 25.51 29.12 -20.64
C HIS A 273 24.56 29.69 -19.58
N ALA A 274 24.46 29.08 -18.39
CA ALA A 274 23.59 29.56 -17.33
C ALA A 274 24.16 30.77 -16.58
N GLU A 275 25.46 31.07 -16.75
CA GLU A 275 26.14 32.21 -16.12
C GLU A 275 25.99 32.27 -14.58
N VAL A 276 25.92 31.11 -13.93
CA VAL A 276 25.82 30.93 -12.47
C VAL A 276 26.96 30.06 -11.91
N GLU A 277 27.28 30.24 -10.63
CA GLU A 277 28.36 29.49 -9.96
C GLU A 277 27.94 28.07 -9.55
N SER A 278 26.67 27.87 -9.19
CA SER A 278 26.11 26.58 -8.77
C SER A 278 24.93 26.18 -9.63
N ALA A 279 24.71 24.87 -9.81
CA ALA A 279 23.51 24.34 -10.45
C ALA A 279 22.23 24.73 -9.70
N SER A 280 22.31 24.93 -8.37
CA SER A 280 21.18 25.37 -7.55
C SER A 280 20.70 26.79 -7.88
N ASP A 281 21.54 27.59 -8.51
CA ASP A 281 21.26 29.00 -8.83
C ASP A 281 20.70 29.15 -10.26
N ASP A 282 20.68 28.07 -11.04
CA ASP A 282 20.12 28.07 -12.39
C ASP A 282 18.58 28.26 -12.32
N PRO A 283 18.02 29.30 -12.95
CA PRO A 283 16.60 29.61 -12.87
C PRO A 283 15.69 28.52 -13.48
N PHE A 284 16.19 27.73 -14.43
CA PHE A 284 15.43 26.62 -15.01
C PHE A 284 15.40 25.43 -14.06
N ILE A 285 16.51 25.13 -13.37
CA ILE A 285 16.54 24.11 -12.31
C ILE A 285 15.58 24.50 -11.18
N GLN A 286 15.62 25.75 -10.74
CA GLN A 286 14.67 26.28 -9.74
C GLN A 286 13.22 26.19 -10.20
N ASN A 287 12.95 26.49 -11.49
CA ASN A 287 11.61 26.36 -12.07
C ASN A 287 11.10 24.91 -12.02
N HIS A 288 11.93 23.93 -12.36
CA HIS A 288 11.58 22.52 -12.28
C HIS A 288 11.28 22.08 -10.83
N TYR A 289 12.14 22.44 -9.87
CA TYR A 289 11.84 22.16 -8.45
C TYR A 289 10.57 22.85 -7.96
N GLY A 290 10.31 24.09 -8.38
CA GLY A 290 9.06 24.79 -8.09
C GLY A 290 7.83 24.05 -8.64
N SER A 291 7.93 23.53 -9.86
CA SER A 291 6.87 22.70 -10.47
C SER A 291 6.66 21.39 -9.70
N PHE A 292 7.73 20.69 -9.33
CA PHE A 292 7.64 19.46 -8.53
C PHE A 292 7.01 19.73 -7.17
N ALA A 293 7.46 20.77 -6.46
CA ALA A 293 6.94 21.14 -5.15
C ALA A 293 5.45 21.48 -5.20
N ALA A 294 5.01 22.32 -6.14
CA ALA A 294 3.61 22.70 -6.27
C ALA A 294 2.71 21.49 -6.57
N ARG A 295 3.15 20.57 -7.44
CA ARG A 295 2.37 19.38 -7.82
C ARG A 295 2.33 18.33 -6.72
N LEU A 296 3.43 18.13 -6.00
CA LEU A 296 3.45 17.23 -4.84
C LEU A 296 2.59 17.78 -3.70
N GLN A 297 2.57 19.10 -3.48
CA GLN A 297 1.67 19.73 -2.50
C GLN A 297 0.19 19.55 -2.89
N ALA A 298 -0.15 19.76 -4.16
CA ALA A 298 -1.51 19.51 -4.65
C ALA A 298 -1.91 18.03 -4.50
N LEU A 299 -1.01 17.11 -4.85
CA LEU A 299 -1.25 15.67 -4.67
C LEU A 299 -1.46 15.30 -3.20
N ALA A 300 -0.59 15.79 -2.31
CA ALA A 300 -0.69 15.54 -0.88
C ALA A 300 -2.04 16.01 -0.31
N ALA A 301 -2.49 17.20 -0.70
CA ALA A 301 -3.79 17.72 -0.26
C ALA A 301 -4.96 16.83 -0.68
N VAL A 302 -4.98 16.34 -1.93
CA VAL A 302 -6.05 15.45 -2.42
C VAL A 302 -5.98 14.08 -1.73
N VAL A 303 -4.78 13.54 -1.52
CA VAL A 303 -4.58 12.28 -0.78
C VAL A 303 -5.03 12.40 0.68
N ASP A 304 -4.73 13.52 1.35
CA ASP A 304 -5.14 13.77 2.72
C ASP A 304 -6.65 13.92 2.87
N GLN A 305 -7.29 14.60 1.91
CA GLN A 305 -8.74 14.68 1.85
C GLN A 305 -9.37 13.29 1.71
N ALA A 306 -8.87 12.46 0.78
CA ALA A 306 -9.34 11.09 0.59
C ALA A 306 -9.09 10.20 1.83
N THR A 307 -8.00 10.43 2.56
CA THR A 307 -7.69 9.74 3.82
C THR A 307 -8.67 10.09 4.92
N THR A 308 -9.00 11.38 5.04
CA THR A 308 -10.03 11.85 5.98
C THR A 308 -11.39 11.23 5.66
N ALA A 309 -11.72 11.13 4.36
CA ALA A 309 -12.97 10.50 3.90
C ALA A 309 -13.01 9.00 4.20
N LEU A 310 -11.91 8.27 4.00
CA LEU A 310 -11.81 6.85 4.37
C LEU A 310 -11.98 6.66 5.88
N GLN A 311 -11.30 7.47 6.69
CA GLN A 311 -11.40 7.38 8.14
C GLN A 311 -12.83 7.60 8.62
N TRP A 312 -13.49 8.65 8.12
CA TRP A 312 -14.89 8.91 8.43
C TRP A 312 -15.80 7.72 8.05
N ALA A 313 -15.62 7.14 6.87
CA ALA A 313 -16.43 6.00 6.43
C ALA A 313 -16.18 4.75 7.26
N PHE A 314 -14.93 4.53 7.68
CA PHE A 314 -14.55 3.43 8.56
C PHE A 314 -15.22 3.58 9.94
N ASP A 315 -15.21 4.79 10.51
CA ASP A 315 -15.81 5.08 11.83
C ASP A 315 -17.34 5.04 11.81
N ALA A 316 -17.96 5.34 10.67
CA ALA A 316 -19.41 5.26 10.51
C ALA A 316 -19.95 3.83 10.68
N GLY A 317 -19.15 2.80 10.37
CA GLY A 317 -19.51 1.40 10.53
C GLY A 317 -20.87 1.07 9.89
N ASP A 318 -21.77 0.47 10.68
CA ASP A 318 -23.11 0.12 10.23
C ASP A 318 -23.97 1.30 9.74
N ALA A 319 -23.65 2.53 10.14
CA ALA A 319 -24.39 3.72 9.69
C ALA A 319 -24.00 4.18 8.27
N LEU A 320 -22.93 3.63 7.68
CA LEU A 320 -22.47 4.00 6.34
C LEU A 320 -23.48 3.57 5.27
N THR A 321 -23.99 4.52 4.49
CA THR A 321 -24.89 4.20 3.38
C THR A 321 -24.13 3.81 2.10
N ALA A 322 -24.83 3.24 1.13
CA ALA A 322 -24.24 2.94 -0.19
C ALA A 322 -23.77 4.21 -0.91
N ALA A 323 -24.55 5.30 -0.82
CA ALA A 323 -24.21 6.59 -1.40
C ALA A 323 -22.97 7.22 -0.73
N ASP A 324 -22.83 7.10 0.60
CA ASP A 324 -21.64 7.55 1.32
C ASP A 324 -20.39 6.79 0.85
N ARG A 325 -20.48 5.45 0.79
CA ARG A 325 -19.39 4.61 0.30
C ARG A 325 -19.01 4.96 -1.13
N ALA A 326 -19.99 5.19 -2.00
CA ALA A 326 -19.77 5.64 -3.38
C ALA A 326 -19.01 6.97 -3.40
N GLY A 327 -19.48 8.00 -2.69
CA GLY A 327 -18.81 9.30 -2.64
C GLY A 327 -17.37 9.23 -2.11
N VAL A 328 -17.11 8.37 -1.12
CA VAL A 328 -15.75 8.13 -0.59
C VAL A 328 -14.87 7.40 -1.61
N ALA A 329 -15.40 6.38 -2.30
CA ALA A 329 -14.68 5.67 -3.36
C ALA A 329 -14.28 6.61 -4.50
N GLU A 330 -15.13 7.57 -4.87
CA GLU A 330 -14.86 8.57 -5.90
C GLU A 330 -13.77 9.57 -5.48
N GLN A 331 -13.79 10.05 -4.23
CA GLN A 331 -12.69 10.89 -3.70
C GLN A 331 -11.35 10.15 -3.74
N ILE A 332 -11.35 8.87 -3.38
CA ILE A 332 -10.16 8.02 -3.44
C ILE A 332 -9.71 7.76 -4.90
N ALA A 333 -10.65 7.55 -5.82
CA ALA A 333 -10.34 7.40 -7.24
C ALA A 333 -9.67 8.66 -7.80
N ALA A 334 -10.16 9.85 -7.43
CA ALA A 334 -9.55 11.12 -7.81
C ALA A 334 -8.11 11.27 -7.26
N ALA A 335 -7.90 10.91 -5.98
CA ALA A 335 -6.56 10.90 -5.38
C ALA A 335 -5.61 9.96 -6.11
N LYS A 336 -6.07 8.73 -6.42
CA LYS A 336 -5.27 7.73 -7.11
C LYS A 336 -4.90 8.12 -8.54
N VAL A 337 -5.85 8.67 -9.30
CA VAL A 337 -5.61 9.15 -10.67
C VAL A 337 -4.59 10.28 -10.66
N THR A 338 -4.76 11.26 -9.77
CA THR A 338 -3.81 12.36 -9.60
C THR A 338 -2.42 11.82 -9.20
N ALA A 339 -2.37 10.85 -8.28
CA ALA A 339 -1.13 10.22 -7.86
C ALA A 339 -0.42 9.50 -9.02
N HIS A 340 -1.18 8.83 -9.89
CA HIS A 340 -0.66 8.14 -11.07
C HIS A 340 0.05 9.11 -12.02
N GLU A 341 -0.62 10.20 -12.39
CA GLU A 341 -0.07 11.21 -13.32
C GLU A 341 1.14 11.93 -12.72
N VAL A 342 0.99 12.48 -11.51
CA VAL A 342 2.03 13.30 -10.88
C VAL A 342 3.27 12.48 -10.59
N SER A 343 3.11 11.29 -10.02
CA SER A 343 4.26 10.50 -9.59
C SER A 343 5.05 9.93 -10.76
N LEU A 344 4.39 9.49 -11.84
CA LEU A 344 5.09 9.02 -13.05
C LEU A 344 5.90 10.15 -13.70
N ASP A 345 5.31 11.34 -13.83
CA ASP A 345 5.99 12.47 -14.46
C ASP A 345 7.13 13.01 -13.60
N VAL A 346 6.89 13.21 -12.29
CA VAL A 346 7.92 13.72 -11.36
C VAL A 346 9.11 12.77 -11.29
N THR A 347 8.87 11.47 -11.07
CA THR A 347 9.96 10.48 -10.95
C THR A 347 10.75 10.33 -12.25
N ALA A 348 10.15 10.54 -13.42
CA ALA A 348 10.87 10.56 -14.69
C ALA A 348 11.70 11.84 -14.86
N ARG A 349 11.16 12.99 -14.44
CA ARG A 349 11.74 14.32 -14.70
C ARG A 349 12.75 14.80 -13.68
N ILE A 350 13.02 14.05 -12.61
CA ILE A 350 14.14 14.34 -11.70
C ILE A 350 15.49 14.40 -12.43
N TYR A 351 15.61 13.77 -13.61
CA TYR A 351 16.82 13.84 -14.44
C TYR A 351 17.03 15.23 -15.07
N ASP A 352 15.97 16.01 -15.28
CA ASP A 352 16.04 17.37 -15.82
C ASP A 352 16.80 18.32 -14.88
N VAL A 353 16.80 18.03 -13.57
CA VAL A 353 17.47 18.85 -12.54
C VAL A 353 18.79 18.27 -12.05
N THR A 354 19.01 16.96 -12.24
CA THR A 354 20.24 16.28 -11.79
C THR A 354 21.29 16.12 -12.89
N GLY A 355 20.88 16.13 -14.16
CA GLY A 355 21.76 16.11 -15.34
C GLY A 355 22.37 14.74 -15.66
N ALA A 356 23.08 14.66 -16.79
CA ALA A 356 23.49 13.40 -17.42
C ALA A 356 24.29 12.43 -16.52
N ARG A 357 25.11 12.95 -15.59
CA ARG A 357 25.89 12.10 -14.67
C ARG A 357 25.00 11.29 -13.72
N ALA A 358 23.84 11.82 -13.36
CA ALA A 358 22.88 11.18 -12.47
C ALA A 358 22.27 9.90 -13.08
N ALA A 359 22.33 9.73 -14.40
CA ALA A 359 21.90 8.52 -15.09
C ALA A 359 22.83 7.31 -14.87
N GLY A 360 23.93 7.45 -14.13
CA GLY A 360 24.76 6.32 -13.75
C GLY A 360 24.05 5.39 -12.75
N SER A 361 24.01 4.09 -13.03
CA SER A 361 23.29 3.08 -12.23
C SER A 361 23.66 3.05 -10.73
N LYS A 362 24.87 3.52 -10.37
CA LYS A 362 25.31 3.65 -8.97
C LYS A 362 24.47 4.62 -8.12
N TYR A 363 23.70 5.52 -8.75
CA TYR A 363 22.83 6.46 -8.06
C TYR A 363 21.42 5.90 -7.86
N GLY A 364 20.98 4.98 -8.72
CA GLY A 364 19.71 4.28 -8.57
C GLY A 364 18.46 5.15 -8.61
N PHE A 365 18.51 6.36 -9.21
CA PHE A 365 17.36 7.27 -9.27
C PHE A 365 16.21 6.72 -10.12
N ASP A 366 16.51 5.83 -11.07
CA ASP A 366 15.50 5.13 -11.87
C ASP A 366 14.60 4.22 -11.03
N ARG A 367 15.03 3.77 -9.84
CA ARG A 367 14.24 2.90 -8.96
C ARG A 367 12.88 3.50 -8.60
N TYR A 368 12.84 4.81 -8.31
CA TYR A 368 11.61 5.51 -7.95
C TYR A 368 10.59 5.44 -9.10
N TRP A 369 11.04 5.68 -10.33
CA TRP A 369 10.18 5.56 -11.50
C TRP A 369 9.78 4.12 -11.77
N ARG A 370 10.72 3.16 -11.65
CA ARG A 370 10.44 1.73 -11.86
C ARG A 370 9.39 1.19 -10.88
N ASP A 371 9.47 1.58 -9.61
CA ASP A 371 8.51 1.22 -8.56
C ASP A 371 7.12 1.76 -8.89
N VAL A 372 7.01 3.07 -9.14
CA VAL A 372 5.73 3.70 -9.53
C VAL A 372 5.21 3.08 -10.82
N ARG A 373 6.04 2.91 -11.85
CA ARG A 373 5.61 2.37 -13.14
C ARG A 373 5.10 0.94 -13.01
N THR A 374 5.74 0.11 -12.20
CA THR A 374 5.29 -1.27 -12.00
C THR A 374 3.95 -1.30 -11.30
N HIS A 375 3.83 -0.59 -10.17
CA HIS A 375 2.63 -0.70 -9.34
C HIS A 375 1.42 0.03 -9.94
N THR A 376 1.64 1.12 -10.69
CA THR A 376 0.57 1.82 -11.43
C THR A 376 -0.12 0.97 -12.49
N LEU A 377 0.41 -0.21 -12.83
CA LEU A 377 -0.21 -1.19 -13.73
C LEU A 377 -1.13 -2.18 -13.01
N HIS A 378 -1.23 -2.14 -11.67
CA HIS A 378 -2.06 -3.05 -10.88
C HIS A 378 -3.53 -3.08 -11.35
N ASP A 379 -4.09 -1.91 -11.69
CA ASP A 379 -5.37 -1.79 -12.37
C ASP A 379 -5.34 -0.60 -13.35
N PRO A 380 -5.97 -0.70 -14.54
CA PRO A 380 -5.81 0.31 -15.58
C PRO A 380 -6.48 1.63 -15.18
N VAL A 381 -5.67 2.70 -15.09
CA VAL A 381 -6.14 4.03 -14.67
C VAL A 381 -7.27 4.58 -15.56
N ALA A 382 -7.35 4.17 -16.83
CA ALA A 382 -8.44 4.52 -17.74
C ALA A 382 -9.84 4.16 -17.19
N TRP A 383 -9.96 3.03 -16.48
CA TRP A 383 -11.21 2.66 -15.81
C TRP A 383 -11.53 3.58 -14.62
N LYS A 384 -10.51 4.09 -13.93
CA LYS A 384 -10.70 5.10 -12.87
C LYS A 384 -11.17 6.45 -13.39
N TYR A 385 -10.67 6.92 -14.53
CA TYR A 385 -11.27 8.10 -15.18
C TYR A 385 -12.71 7.84 -15.62
N ASN A 386 -13.00 6.63 -16.13
CA ASN A 386 -14.36 6.30 -16.56
C ASN A 386 -15.33 6.29 -15.38
N GLU A 387 -14.95 5.71 -14.24
CA GLU A 387 -15.72 5.73 -12.99
C GLU A 387 -16.03 7.16 -12.54
N LEU A 388 -14.99 7.98 -12.38
CA LEU A 388 -15.13 9.40 -12.03
C LEU A 388 -16.06 10.16 -13.00
N GLY A 389 -15.88 9.95 -14.30
CA GLY A 389 -16.69 10.59 -15.33
C GLY A 389 -18.16 10.16 -15.28
N ARG A 390 -18.44 8.87 -15.04
CA ARG A 390 -19.81 8.35 -14.94
C ARG A 390 -20.50 8.85 -13.67
N TYR A 391 -19.79 8.89 -12.56
CA TYR A 391 -20.32 9.42 -11.30
C TYR A 391 -20.61 10.92 -11.42
N PHE A 392 -19.64 11.71 -11.86
CA PHE A 392 -19.78 13.16 -11.97
C PHE A 392 -20.85 13.59 -13.00
N LEU A 393 -20.89 12.95 -14.17
CA LEU A 393 -21.81 13.34 -15.25
C LEU A 393 -23.23 12.82 -15.02
N ASN A 394 -23.37 11.57 -14.57
CA ASN A 394 -24.66 10.86 -14.58
C ASN A 394 -25.14 10.45 -13.19
N GLY A 395 -24.39 10.75 -12.12
CA GLY A 395 -24.69 10.26 -10.77
C GLY A 395 -24.62 8.74 -10.64
N THR A 396 -23.90 8.06 -11.53
CA THR A 396 -23.81 6.59 -11.50
C THR A 396 -22.82 6.15 -10.43
N GLU A 397 -23.32 5.53 -9.36
CA GLU A 397 -22.51 5.01 -8.27
C GLU A 397 -21.61 3.82 -8.73
N PRO A 398 -20.34 3.75 -8.27
CA PRO A 398 -19.47 2.63 -8.53
C PRO A 398 -19.98 1.38 -7.80
N VAL A 399 -20.27 0.32 -8.56
CA VAL A 399 -20.66 -0.99 -7.99
C VAL A 399 -19.44 -1.60 -7.29
N PRO A 400 -19.55 -1.95 -5.98
CA PRO A 400 -18.45 -2.56 -5.24
C PRO A 400 -17.89 -3.80 -5.95
N SER A 401 -16.57 -3.89 -6.02
CA SER A 401 -15.86 -5.06 -6.54
C SER A 401 -14.44 -5.12 -6.00
N ALA A 402 -13.63 -6.07 -6.47
CA ALA A 402 -12.21 -6.14 -6.14
C ALA A 402 -11.38 -4.91 -6.58
N TYR A 403 -11.91 -4.07 -7.48
CA TYR A 403 -11.22 -2.85 -7.94
C TYR A 403 -12.06 -1.57 -7.83
N ARG A 404 -13.33 -1.63 -7.42
CA ARG A 404 -14.26 -0.47 -7.34
C ARG A 404 -14.91 -0.34 -5.99
#